data_AF-A0A8X6YJK3-F1
#
_entry.id   AF-A0A8X6YJK3-F1
#
_cell.length_a   1.000
_cell.length_b   1.000
_cell.length_c   1.000
_cell.angle_alpha   90.00
_cell.angle_beta   90.00
_cell.angle_gamma   90.00
#
_symmetry.space_group_name_H-M   'P 1'
#
loop_
_entity.id
_entity.type
_entity.pdbx_description
1 polymer ?
#
loop_
_entity_poly.entity_id
_entity_poly.type
_entity_poly.pdbx_seq_one_letter_code
_entity_poly.pdbx_strand_id
1 'polypeptide(L)'
;MTKVGVLLGGEEYATRLQMQDVIEFEIKLAEMQMSAEEQSEHDKVYRKLTVSQLQKVAPFINWSHFFNSAFKKVGREINSSEPVMVLSLDYLKKLSELVTQYLSNAHGRV
;
A
#
# COMPACT_ATOMS: atom_id res chain seq x y z
N MET A 1 -3.66 -13.64 14.24
CA MET A 1 -4.21 -13.97 12.91
C MET A 1 -4.35 -15.47 12.64
N THR A 2 -3.50 -16.36 13.18
CA THR A 2 -3.57 -17.81 12.96
C THR A 2 -4.92 -18.45 13.29
N LYS A 3 -5.53 -18.10 14.43
CA LYS A 3 -6.85 -18.64 14.81
C LYS A 3 -7.93 -18.38 13.77
N VAL A 4 -7.92 -17.19 13.16
CA VAL A 4 -8.88 -16.82 12.10
C VAL A 4 -8.62 -17.64 10.84
N GLY A 5 -7.35 -17.78 10.43
CA GLY A 5 -7.00 -18.61 9.26
C GLY A 5 -7.40 -20.09 9.42
N VAL A 6 -7.24 -20.64 10.63
CA VAL A 6 -7.69 -22.02 10.92
C VAL A 6 -9.22 -22.14 10.87
N LEU A 7 -9.95 -21.15 11.40
CA LEU A 7 -11.43 -21.13 11.32
C LEU A 7 -11.94 -21.00 9.88
N LEU A 8 -11.15 -20.42 8.97
CA LEU A 8 -11.44 -20.33 7.54
C LEU A 8 -11.02 -21.59 6.76
N GLY A 9 -10.57 -22.65 7.44
CA GLY A 9 -10.22 -23.94 6.85
C GLY A 9 -8.73 -24.16 6.58
N GLY A 10 -7.86 -23.27 7.06
CA GLY A 10 -6.40 -23.46 6.96
C GLY A 10 -5.85 -24.53 7.92
N GLU A 11 -4.81 -25.23 7.50
CA GLU A 11 -4.05 -26.14 8.38
C GLU A 11 -3.22 -25.33 9.38
N GLU A 12 -3.22 -25.70 10.66
CA GLU A 12 -2.70 -24.85 11.75
C GLU A 12 -1.21 -24.51 11.58
N TYR A 13 -0.38 -25.48 11.22
CA TYR A 13 1.07 -25.28 11.10
C TYR A 13 1.40 -24.38 9.90
N ALA A 14 0.86 -24.67 8.72
CA ALA A 14 1.04 -23.86 7.52
C ALA A 14 0.48 -22.45 7.69
N THR A 15 -0.71 -22.32 8.31
CA THR A 15 -1.32 -21.03 8.61
C THR A 15 -0.42 -20.24 9.56
N ARG A 16 0.17 -20.87 10.58
CA ARG A 16 1.08 -20.17 11.51
C ARG A 16 2.29 -19.59 10.79
N LEU A 17 2.91 -20.36 9.88
CA LEU A 17 4.05 -19.88 9.09
C LEU A 17 3.67 -18.70 8.21
N GLN A 18 2.58 -18.79 7.45
CA GLN A 18 2.10 -17.67 6.61
C GLN A 18 1.78 -16.42 7.44
N MET A 19 1.17 -16.59 8.62
CA MET A 19 0.86 -15.45 9.49
C MET A 19 2.12 -14.81 10.09
N GLN A 20 3.21 -15.56 10.23
CA GLN A 20 4.50 -15.00 10.65
C GLN A 20 5.05 -14.07 9.56
N ASP A 21 5.00 -14.49 8.29
CA ASP A 21 5.42 -13.65 7.15
C ASP A 21 4.59 -12.36 7.04
N VAL A 22 3.27 -12.46 7.30
CA VAL A 22 2.37 -11.29 7.32
C VAL A 22 2.78 -10.32 8.44
N ILE A 23 3.06 -10.81 9.65
CA ILE A 23 3.49 -9.97 10.78
C ILE A 23 4.82 -9.27 10.45
N GLU A 24 5.79 -9.97 9.87
CA GLU A 24 7.06 -9.37 9.48
C GLU A 24 6.90 -8.27 8.43
N PHE A 25 5.96 -8.44 7.50
CA PHE A 25 5.60 -7.39 6.55
C PHE A 25 4.91 -6.20 7.26
N GLU A 26 3.98 -6.45 8.18
CA GLU A 26 3.33 -5.40 8.97
C GLU A 26 4.31 -4.60 9.83
N ILE A 27 5.33 -5.25 10.40
CA ILE A 27 6.41 -4.57 11.15
C ILE A 27 7.14 -3.59 10.24
N LYS A 28 7.54 -4.01 9.04
CA LYS A 28 8.20 -3.12 8.07
C LYS A 28 7.30 -1.96 7.65
N LEU A 29 5.99 -2.20 7.48
CA LEU A 29 5.04 -1.13 7.21
C LEU A 29 4.97 -0.11 8.35
N ALA A 30 4.94 -0.59 9.59
CA ALA A 30 4.89 0.25 10.78
C ALA A 30 6.17 1.10 10.95
N GLU A 31 7.35 0.53 10.68
CA GLU A 31 8.62 1.26 10.73
C GLU A 31 8.72 2.39 9.70
N MET A 32 8.04 2.27 8.56
CA MET A 32 8.00 3.32 7.54
C MET A 32 6.96 4.40 7.85
N GLN A 33 6.03 4.13 8.75
CA GLN A 33 4.98 5.07 9.10
C GLN A 33 5.55 6.19 9.97
N MET A 34 5.25 7.43 9.60
CA MET A 34 5.69 8.60 10.36
C MET A 34 5.08 8.61 11.74
N SER A 35 5.84 9.08 12.74
CA SER A 35 5.32 9.25 14.10
C SER A 35 4.25 10.36 14.14
N ALA A 36 3.43 10.37 15.19
CA ALA A 36 2.42 11.40 15.36
C ALA A 36 3.04 12.81 15.47
N GLU A 37 4.23 12.94 16.06
CA GLU A 37 4.95 14.22 16.12
C GLU A 37 5.42 14.68 14.72
N GLU A 38 5.96 13.75 13.92
CA GLU A 38 6.41 14.05 12.55
C GLU A 38 5.24 14.42 11.63
N GLN A 39 4.07 13.78 11.82
CA GLN A 39 2.84 14.10 11.10
C GLN A 39 2.36 15.52 11.41
N SER A 40 2.42 15.96 12.67
CA SER A 40 1.99 17.31 13.06
C SER A 40 2.85 18.43 12.47
N GLU A 41 4.14 18.17 12.23
CA GLU A 41 5.05 19.10 11.54
C GLU A 41 4.88 19.03 9.99
N HIS A 42 4.62 17.83 9.45
CA HIS A 42 4.44 17.60 8.01
C HIS A 42 3.05 17.93 7.46
N ASP A 43 2.04 18.13 8.31
CA ASP A 43 0.70 18.59 7.92
C ASP A 43 0.72 19.92 7.14
N LYS A 44 1.86 20.62 7.13
CA LYS A 44 2.09 21.81 6.31
C LYS A 44 2.45 21.52 4.84
N VAL A 45 2.64 20.26 4.43
CA VAL A 45 3.10 19.88 3.07
C VAL A 45 2.12 18.94 2.38
N TYR A 46 0.86 19.37 2.23
CA TYR A 46 -0.06 18.75 1.28
C TYR A 46 0.50 18.85 -0.13
N ARG A 47 0.89 17.72 -0.74
CA ARG A 47 1.36 17.69 -2.13
C ARG A 47 0.21 17.31 -3.05
N LYS A 48 -0.25 18.27 -3.86
CA LYS A 48 -1.13 18.02 -5.00
C LYS A 48 -0.29 17.48 -6.14
N LEU A 49 -0.59 16.25 -6.58
CA LEU A 49 0.03 15.62 -7.75
C LEU A 49 -1.06 15.16 -8.70
N THR A 50 -0.79 15.12 -10.01
CA THR A 50 -1.68 14.43 -10.93
C THR A 50 -1.55 12.91 -10.76
N VAL A 51 -2.57 12.14 -11.17
CA VAL A 51 -2.48 10.67 -11.20
C VAL A 51 -1.26 10.18 -12.00
N SER A 52 -0.91 10.86 -13.10
CA SER A 52 0.29 10.56 -13.89
C SER A 52 1.61 10.82 -13.15
N GLN A 53 1.66 11.86 -12.30
CA GLN A 53 2.83 12.12 -11.44
C GLN A 53 2.91 11.09 -10.31
N LEU A 54 1.77 10.75 -9.70
CA LEU A 54 1.70 9.71 -8.67
C LEU A 54 2.22 8.37 -9.20
N GLN A 55 1.84 8.00 -10.42
CA GLN A 55 2.30 6.77 -11.09
C GLN A 55 3.82 6.71 -11.24
N LYS A 56 4.49 7.85 -11.43
CA LYS A 56 5.96 7.92 -11.52
C LYS A 56 6.63 7.79 -10.16
N VAL A 57 6.00 8.32 -9.10
CA VAL A 57 6.58 8.35 -7.76
C VAL A 57 6.43 7.00 -7.05
N ALA A 58 5.30 6.33 -7.24
CA ALA A 58 5.00 5.07 -6.56
C ALA A 58 4.43 4.03 -7.55
N PRO A 59 5.26 3.44 -8.43
CA PRO A 59 4.80 2.59 -9.53
C PRO A 59 4.34 1.17 -9.13
N PHE A 60 4.21 0.84 -7.83
CA PHE A 60 3.87 -0.51 -7.37
C PHE A 60 2.47 -1.01 -7.78
N ILE A 61 1.55 -0.10 -8.10
CA ILE A 61 0.26 -0.42 -8.71
C ILE A 61 -0.05 0.51 -9.88
N ASN A 62 -1.02 0.11 -10.70
CA ASN A 62 -1.61 0.99 -11.70
C ASN A 62 -2.68 1.89 -11.05
N TRP A 63 -2.30 3.12 -10.71
CA TRP A 63 -3.17 4.07 -10.03
C TRP A 63 -4.38 4.48 -10.86
N SER A 64 -4.22 4.65 -12.16
CA SER A 64 -5.33 4.95 -13.07
C SER A 64 -6.37 3.83 -13.04
N HIS A 65 -5.94 2.58 -13.11
CA HIS A 65 -6.85 1.43 -13.02
C HIS A 65 -7.52 1.35 -11.65
N PHE A 66 -6.76 1.55 -10.57
CA PHE A 66 -7.27 1.54 -9.20
C PHE A 66 -8.37 2.57 -8.99
N PHE A 67 -8.12 3.84 -9.35
CA PHE A 67 -9.12 4.89 -9.21
C PHE A 67 -10.34 4.65 -10.10
N ASN A 68 -10.16 4.30 -11.38
CA ASN A 68 -11.30 4.03 -12.25
C ASN A 68 -12.15 2.86 -11.75
N SER A 69 -11.53 1.82 -11.17
CA SER A 69 -12.26 0.70 -10.56
C SER A 69 -13.05 1.14 -9.32
N ALA A 70 -12.45 1.97 -8.46
CA ALA A 70 -13.07 2.46 -7.23
C ALA A 70 -14.26 3.41 -7.53
N PHE A 71 -14.09 4.32 -8.50
CA PHE A 71 -15.11 5.32 -8.86
C PHE A 71 -16.14 4.82 -9.88
N LYS A 72 -15.98 3.61 -10.43
CA LYS A 72 -16.92 2.99 -11.36
C LYS A 72 -18.37 3.00 -10.84
N LYS A 73 -18.57 2.73 -9.55
CA LYS A 73 -19.91 2.67 -8.92
C LYS A 73 -20.65 3.99 -8.93
N VAL A 74 -19.94 5.11 -8.99
CA VAL A 74 -20.51 6.46 -9.04
C VAL A 74 -20.50 7.05 -10.46
N GLY A 75 -20.17 6.25 -11.47
CA GLY A 75 -20.17 6.67 -12.87
C GLY A 75 -19.13 7.74 -13.21
N ARG A 76 -18.05 7.85 -12.43
CA ARG A 76 -16.99 8.83 -12.66
C ARG A 76 -15.72 8.14 -13.17
N GLU A 77 -15.24 8.62 -14.29
CA GLU A 77 -13.92 8.26 -14.81
C GLU A 77 -12.87 9.22 -14.26
N ILE A 78 -11.72 8.68 -13.87
CA ILE A 78 -10.59 9.43 -13.33
C ILE A 78 -9.48 9.42 -14.36
N ASN A 79 -9.19 10.61 -14.88
CA ASN A 79 -8.17 10.80 -15.90
C ASN A 79 -6.77 10.93 -15.28
N SER A 80 -5.75 10.70 -16.10
CA SER A 80 -4.34 10.79 -15.66
C SER A 80 -3.90 12.20 -15.24
N SER A 81 -4.64 13.24 -15.67
CA SER A 81 -4.41 14.64 -15.30
C SER A 81 -5.16 15.06 -14.02
N GLU A 82 -6.03 14.21 -13.47
CA GLU A 82 -6.82 14.55 -12.28
C GLU A 82 -5.87 14.78 -11.08
N PRO A 83 -6.06 15.86 -10.31
CA PRO A 83 -5.25 16.13 -9.14
C PRO A 83 -5.66 15.22 -7.97
N VAL A 84 -4.67 14.65 -7.30
CA VAL A 84 -4.78 13.82 -6.11
C VAL A 84 -3.98 14.49 -4.99
N MET A 85 -4.59 14.57 -3.81
CA MET A 85 -3.93 15.03 -2.60
C MET A 85 -3.26 13.84 -1.91
N VAL A 86 -1.93 13.89 -1.79
CA VAL A 86 -1.15 12.84 -1.15
C VAL A 86 -0.73 13.30 0.24
N LEU A 87 -1.10 12.51 1.26
CA LEU A 87 -0.78 12.81 2.67
C LEU A 87 0.71 12.64 2.97
N SER A 88 1.31 11.51 2.57
CA SER A 88 2.75 11.26 2.72
C SER A 88 3.31 10.67 1.44
N LEU A 89 4.07 11.50 0.71
CA LEU A 89 4.74 11.06 -0.50
C LEU A 89 5.87 10.08 -0.20
N ASP A 90 6.59 10.31 0.89
CA ASP A 90 7.75 9.49 1.27
C ASP A 90 7.32 8.10 1.73
N TYR A 91 6.18 7.99 2.43
CA TYR A 91 5.58 6.70 2.72
C TYR A 91 5.27 5.91 1.43
N LEU A 92 4.62 6.54 0.44
CA LEU A 92 4.27 5.84 -0.81
C LEU A 92 5.51 5.41 -1.61
N LYS A 93 6.60 6.17 -1.57
CA LYS A 93 7.88 5.77 -2.19
C LYS A 93 8.46 4.55 -1.50
N LYS A 94 8.62 4.58 -0.17
CA LYS A 94 9.16 3.46 0.61
C LYS A 94 8.28 2.21 0.47
N LEU A 95 6.95 2.38 0.47
CA LEU A 95 6.00 1.30 0.20
C LEU A 95 6.20 0.72 -1.20
N SER A 96 6.40 1.57 -2.21
CA SER A 96 6.64 1.11 -3.58
C SER A 96 7.89 0.24 -3.68
N GLU A 97 8.96 0.62 -2.98
CA GLU A 97 10.20 -0.15 -2.90
C GLU A 97 9.98 -1.49 -2.19
N LEU A 98 9.31 -1.46 -1.03
CA LEU A 98 9.01 -2.66 -0.25
C LEU A 98 8.18 -3.67 -1.05
N VAL A 99 7.09 -3.22 -1.68
CA VAL A 99 6.22 -4.09 -2.50
C VAL A 99 6.99 -4.68 -3.68
N THR A 100 7.80 -3.87 -4.36
CA THR A 100 8.61 -4.33 -5.50
C THR A 100 9.62 -5.39 -5.06
N GLN A 101 10.23 -5.23 -3.88
CA GLN A 101 11.15 -6.21 -3.30
C GLN A 101 10.43 -7.54 -3.01
N TYR A 102 9.25 -7.50 -2.39
CA TYR A 102 8.48 -8.70 -2.10
C TYR A 102 7.99 -9.41 -3.36
N LEU A 103 7.53 -8.67 -4.38
CA LEU A 103 7.09 -9.23 -5.67
C LEU A 103 8.25 -9.87 -6.48
N SER A 104 9.48 -9.43 -6.24
CA SER A 104 10.69 -9.97 -6.88
C SER A 104 11.20 -11.24 -6.20
N ASN A 105 10.81 -11.48 -4.95
CA ASN A 105 11.25 -12.63 -4.16
C ASN A 105 10.23 -13.78 -4.26
N ALA A 106 10.72 -15.03 -4.29
CA ALA A 106 9.88 -16.23 -4.43
C ALA A 106 8.84 -16.41 -3.31
N HIS A 107 9.05 -15.80 -2.13
CA HIS A 107 8.12 -15.82 -1.00
C HIS A 107 6.95 -14.83 -1.12
N GLY A 108 7.00 -13.83 -2.02
CA GLY A 108 5.93 -12.84 -2.20
C GLY A 108 4.94 -13.16 -3.32
N ARG A 109 5.14 -14.26 -4.04
CA ARG A 109 4.17 -14.80 -4.99
C ARG A 109 3.40 -15.93 -4.32
N VAL A 110 2.25 -15.60 -3.76
CA VAL A 110 1.23 -16.59 -3.37
C VAL A 110 0.52 -17.08 -4.63
#